data_AF-A0A1A9FYG5-F1
#
_entry.id   AF-A0A1A9FYG5-F1
#
_cell.length_a   1.000
_cell.length_b   1.000
_cell.length_c   1.000
_cell.angle_alpha   90.00
_cell.angle_beta   90.00
_cell.angle_gamma   90.00
#
_symmetry.space_group_name_H-M   'P 1'
#
loop_
_entity.id
_entity.type
_entity.pdbx_description
1 polymer ?
#
loop_
_entity_poly.entity_id
_entity_poly.type
_entity_poly.pdbx_seq_one_letter_code
_entity_poly.pdbx_strand_id
1 'polypeptide(L)'
;MRFLPALAFGLSVLSPAAHAEEAATCPAKPVILAFSDTVLADREKLPRLKARGFGAEAAYLKMRYGGLSMDEAAALAHGLRDAGVREAIDLAGAIDATRDGFDTLGDADPVQLNGLISTVRAILLHGDGEKLLAAIASLPPERQVSLSGRIVPAIADRPDEEKAKLAASAGRHKLFFLQAGLVASQRDPNAWPVFVAGFPDTTRLADLTRLWSWAPALVGNPALPRLPVPDTAAQATQKSLHTVWLAAAKEPERDFLMTYVNQTGDVASTAKAAEAILAEITAGRIRPEGLLDPAWLVAYRALRAAGPNPAVVDTTLEIMSINTRRVVPPTSNVSIRDLIDRAVAIDALAPYLAGKSDVLPDRPTDISPKFQAEWPLWVELSRSLKSVPLTPLAKDPLKAPVIAELLFAAGDHARLADFVLAVEPTETKLAIATDFAMRLDRGCQSHMHHPAEALLLAGQPIFKFDPTQ
;
A
#
# COMPACT_ATOMS: atom_id res chain seq x y z
N MET A 1 58.89 49.98 -10.31
CA MET A 1 57.75 49.33 -9.64
C MET A 1 56.49 50.04 -10.07
N ARG A 2 55.78 49.47 -11.06
CA ARG A 2 54.52 49.99 -11.63
C ARG A 2 53.45 48.97 -11.25
N PHE A 3 52.45 49.36 -10.46
CA PHE A 3 51.27 48.53 -10.23
C PHE A 3 50.20 48.89 -11.27
N LEU A 4 49.84 47.87 -12.05
CA LEU A 4 48.70 47.81 -12.98
C LEU A 4 47.48 47.20 -12.26
N PRO A 5 46.27 47.32 -12.83
CA PRO A 5 44.99 47.47 -12.12
C PRO A 5 44.23 46.15 -11.95
N ALA A 6 43.24 46.14 -11.07
CA ALA A 6 42.20 45.11 -11.06
C ALA A 6 40.85 45.75 -11.45
N LEU A 7 40.45 45.50 -12.70
CA LEU A 7 39.07 45.59 -13.16
C LEU A 7 38.25 44.54 -12.40
N ALA A 8 37.24 44.98 -11.65
CA ALA A 8 36.21 44.10 -11.14
C ALA A 8 35.17 43.87 -12.26
N PHE A 9 35.22 42.70 -12.89
CA PHE A 9 34.14 42.20 -13.73
C PHE A 9 32.93 41.87 -12.84
N GLY A 10 31.84 42.61 -13.02
CA GLY A 10 30.53 42.25 -12.49
C GLY A 10 30.02 41.00 -13.22
N LEU A 11 30.20 39.85 -12.59
CA LEU A 11 29.54 38.60 -12.97
C LEU A 11 28.07 38.69 -12.53
N SER A 12 27.20 38.90 -13.51
CA SER A 12 25.76 38.63 -13.40
C SER A 12 25.58 37.16 -13.00
N VAL A 13 25.35 36.93 -11.71
CA VAL A 13 24.95 35.62 -11.21
C VAL A 13 23.50 35.42 -11.69
N LEU A 14 23.35 34.79 -12.85
CA LEU A 14 22.12 34.12 -13.23
C LEU A 14 21.85 33.08 -12.14
N SER A 15 20.95 33.42 -11.21
CA SER A 15 20.40 32.47 -10.26
C SER A 15 19.85 31.27 -11.04
N PRO A 16 20.30 30.03 -10.77
CA PRO A 16 19.57 28.84 -11.18
C PRO A 16 18.39 28.66 -10.21
N ALA A 17 17.49 29.65 -10.19
CA ALA A 17 16.21 29.62 -9.51
C ALA A 17 15.12 29.59 -10.58
N ALA A 18 15.24 28.63 -11.50
CA ALA A 18 14.25 28.36 -12.54
C ALA A 18 14.30 26.87 -12.94
N HIS A 19 14.50 25.99 -11.97
CA HIS A 19 14.14 24.57 -12.04
C HIS A 19 13.55 24.17 -10.69
N ALA A 20 12.47 24.85 -10.30
CA ALA A 20 11.43 24.13 -9.58
C ALA A 20 10.94 23.09 -10.60
N GLU A 21 11.25 21.83 -10.33
CA GLU A 21 10.75 20.68 -11.08
C GLU A 21 9.30 20.94 -11.48
N GLU A 22 9.10 21.11 -12.77
CA GLU A 22 7.82 20.95 -13.43
C GLU A 22 7.24 19.65 -12.89
N ALA A 23 6.16 19.73 -12.08
CA ALA A 23 5.56 18.60 -11.40
C ALA A 23 5.51 17.43 -12.38
N ALA A 24 6.30 16.37 -12.14
CA ALA A 24 6.57 15.32 -13.11
C ALA A 24 5.25 14.93 -13.79
N THR A 25 5.10 15.33 -15.05
CA THR A 25 3.83 15.18 -15.77
C THR A 25 3.54 13.69 -15.85
N CYS A 26 2.53 13.20 -15.13
CA CYS A 26 2.15 11.79 -15.14
C CYS A 26 1.63 11.42 -16.53
N PRO A 27 2.39 10.66 -17.36
CA PRO A 27 1.95 10.35 -18.72
C PRO A 27 0.72 9.44 -18.72
N ALA A 28 0.51 8.69 -17.64
CA ALA A 28 -0.64 7.83 -17.44
C ALA A 28 -1.91 8.56 -16.99
N LYS A 29 -1.85 9.88 -16.70
CA LYS A 29 -2.99 10.66 -16.20
C LYS A 29 -4.26 10.48 -17.05
N PRO A 30 -4.23 10.55 -18.40
CA PRO A 30 -5.42 10.34 -19.21
C PRO A 30 -6.02 8.94 -19.04
N VAL A 31 -5.18 7.91 -18.89
CA VAL A 31 -5.60 6.52 -18.71
C VAL A 31 -6.18 6.28 -17.33
N ILE A 32 -5.55 6.83 -16.28
CA ILE A 32 -6.07 6.80 -14.90
C ILE A 32 -7.48 7.40 -14.84
N LEU A 33 -7.68 8.56 -15.49
CA LEU A 33 -8.98 9.22 -15.56
C LEU A 33 -10.00 8.41 -16.37
N ALA A 34 -9.62 7.88 -17.54
CA ALA A 34 -10.49 7.05 -18.35
C ALA A 34 -10.97 5.80 -17.61
N PHE A 35 -10.09 5.14 -16.86
CA PHE A 35 -10.46 4.00 -16.01
C PHE A 35 -11.35 4.40 -14.85
N SER A 36 -11.03 5.52 -14.19
CA SER A 36 -11.85 6.03 -13.08
C SER A 36 -13.27 6.37 -13.56
N ASP A 37 -13.40 7.05 -14.70
CA ASP A 37 -14.68 7.39 -15.32
C ASP A 37 -15.45 6.14 -15.75
N THR A 38 -14.76 5.15 -16.34
CA THR A 38 -15.37 3.87 -16.71
C THR A 38 -15.95 3.16 -15.49
N VAL A 39 -15.20 3.08 -14.38
CA VAL A 39 -15.65 2.44 -13.14
C VAL A 39 -16.87 3.15 -12.55
N LEU A 40 -16.83 4.48 -12.50
CA LEU A 40 -17.92 5.28 -11.93
C LEU A 40 -19.19 5.24 -12.78
N ALA A 41 -19.07 5.22 -14.11
CA ALA A 41 -20.21 5.20 -15.02
C ALA A 41 -20.81 3.79 -15.16
N ASP A 42 -19.98 2.76 -15.34
CA ASP A 42 -20.46 1.42 -15.70
C ASP A 42 -20.85 0.56 -14.50
N ARG A 43 -20.55 0.98 -13.26
CA ARG A 43 -20.97 0.25 -12.04
C ARG A 43 -22.48 0.07 -11.95
N GLU A 44 -23.27 1.00 -12.48
CA GLU A 44 -24.74 0.93 -12.47
C GLU A 44 -25.29 -0.16 -13.40
N LYS A 45 -24.46 -0.65 -14.34
CA LYS A 45 -24.79 -1.78 -15.22
C LYS A 45 -24.65 -3.13 -14.51
N LEU A 46 -24.11 -3.17 -13.30
CA LEU A 46 -23.96 -4.39 -12.50
C LEU A 46 -25.14 -4.57 -11.53
N PRO A 47 -25.47 -5.82 -11.14
CA PRO A 47 -26.37 -6.07 -10.02
C PRO A 47 -25.88 -5.36 -8.76
N ARG A 48 -26.82 -4.82 -7.96
CA ARG A 48 -26.53 -3.97 -6.79
C ARG A 48 -25.42 -4.51 -5.89
N LEU A 49 -25.43 -5.80 -5.56
CA LEU A 49 -24.42 -6.40 -4.68
C LEU A 49 -23.00 -6.36 -5.27
N LYS A 50 -22.86 -6.58 -6.59
CA LYS A 50 -21.56 -6.50 -7.29
C LYS A 50 -21.09 -5.06 -7.44
N ALA A 51 -22.02 -4.14 -7.76
CA ALA A 51 -21.73 -2.71 -7.90
C ALA A 51 -21.15 -2.07 -6.62
N ARG A 52 -21.39 -2.65 -5.44
CA ARG A 52 -20.82 -2.18 -4.17
C ARG A 52 -19.30 -2.35 -4.08
N GLY A 53 -18.71 -3.25 -4.86
CA GLY A 53 -17.26 -3.48 -4.87
C GLY A 53 -16.47 -2.47 -5.69
N PHE A 54 -17.13 -1.52 -6.35
CA PHE A 54 -16.51 -0.60 -7.30
C PHE A 54 -16.92 0.85 -7.03
N GLY A 55 -15.92 1.74 -6.92
CA GLY A 55 -16.14 3.18 -7.01
C GLY A 55 -15.27 4.05 -6.10
N ALA A 56 -14.93 3.63 -4.89
CA ALA A 56 -14.23 4.50 -3.93
C ALA A 56 -12.83 4.92 -4.41
N GLU A 57 -12.04 3.96 -4.89
CA GLU A 57 -10.69 4.20 -5.43
C GLU A 57 -10.74 5.03 -6.71
N ALA A 58 -11.65 4.68 -7.62
CA ALA A 58 -11.87 5.42 -8.85
C ALA A 58 -12.29 6.87 -8.58
N ALA A 59 -13.18 7.09 -7.61
CA ALA A 59 -13.60 8.42 -7.20
C ALA A 59 -12.43 9.23 -6.64
N TYR A 60 -11.64 8.64 -5.74
CA TYR A 60 -10.47 9.31 -5.18
C TYR A 60 -9.45 9.67 -6.26
N LEU A 61 -9.12 8.76 -7.17
CA LEU A 61 -8.23 9.04 -8.29
C LEU A 61 -8.80 10.13 -9.22
N LYS A 62 -10.10 10.09 -9.52
CA LYS A 62 -10.77 11.15 -10.28
C LYS A 62 -10.67 12.51 -9.59
N MET A 63 -10.85 12.57 -8.27
CA MET A 63 -10.70 13.82 -7.51
C MET A 63 -9.28 14.37 -7.65
N ARG A 64 -8.25 13.53 -7.45
CA ARG A 64 -6.85 13.95 -7.45
C ARG A 64 -6.32 14.29 -8.83
N TYR A 65 -6.54 13.43 -9.82
CA TYR A 65 -6.03 13.64 -11.19
C TYR A 65 -6.93 14.58 -12.00
N GLY A 66 -8.24 14.58 -11.75
CA GLY A 66 -9.24 15.39 -12.44
C GLY A 66 -9.33 16.81 -11.91
N GLY A 67 -8.80 17.08 -10.71
CA GLY A 67 -8.81 18.40 -10.10
C GLY A 67 -10.22 18.85 -9.71
N LEU A 68 -11.05 17.93 -9.22
CA LEU A 68 -12.39 18.27 -8.74
C LEU A 68 -12.26 19.25 -7.57
N SER A 69 -13.16 20.23 -7.54
CA SER A 69 -13.34 21.07 -6.35
C SER A 69 -13.76 20.21 -5.16
N MET A 70 -13.54 20.71 -3.95
CA MET A 70 -13.96 19.98 -2.75
C MET A 70 -15.46 19.69 -2.73
N ASP A 71 -16.31 20.56 -3.29
CA ASP A 71 -17.76 20.35 -3.33
C ASP A 71 -18.16 19.26 -4.33
N GLU A 72 -17.53 19.22 -5.50
CA GLU A 72 -17.72 18.13 -6.46
C GLU A 72 -17.21 16.80 -5.88
N ALA A 73 -16.08 16.82 -5.17
CA ALA A 73 -15.55 15.65 -4.48
C ALA A 73 -16.51 15.14 -3.40
N ALA A 74 -17.05 16.04 -2.56
CA ALA A 74 -18.02 15.70 -1.53
C ALA A 74 -19.29 15.09 -2.13
N ALA A 75 -19.87 15.73 -3.15
CA ALA A 75 -21.06 15.23 -3.84
C ALA A 75 -20.85 13.82 -4.42
N LEU A 76 -19.69 13.58 -5.06
CA LEU A 76 -19.33 12.27 -5.60
C LEU A 76 -19.17 11.21 -4.49
N ALA A 77 -18.43 11.52 -3.43
CA ALA A 77 -18.20 10.58 -2.33
C ALA A 77 -19.49 10.22 -1.58
N HIS A 78 -20.33 11.21 -1.29
CA HIS A 78 -21.63 11.00 -0.63
C HIS A 78 -22.57 10.18 -1.51
N GLY A 79 -22.64 10.46 -2.81
CA GLY A 79 -23.43 9.64 -3.74
C GLY A 79 -23.02 8.16 -3.74
N LEU A 80 -21.72 7.87 -3.66
CA LEU A 80 -21.22 6.50 -3.56
C LEU A 80 -21.51 5.85 -2.21
N ARG A 81 -21.35 6.60 -1.11
CA ARG A 81 -21.73 6.16 0.25
C ARG A 81 -23.20 5.77 0.30
N ASP A 82 -24.08 6.63 -0.22
CA ASP A 82 -25.53 6.43 -0.19
C ASP A 82 -25.95 5.26 -1.10
N ALA A 83 -25.20 5.00 -2.18
CA ALA A 83 -25.33 3.80 -2.99
C ALA A 83 -24.78 2.52 -2.32
N GLY A 84 -24.18 2.63 -1.13
CA GLY A 84 -23.64 1.51 -0.35
C GLY A 84 -22.33 0.93 -0.89
N VAL A 85 -21.56 1.72 -1.65
CA VAL A 85 -20.23 1.33 -2.14
C VAL A 85 -19.30 1.12 -0.96
N ARG A 86 -18.54 0.02 -1.00
CA ARG A 86 -17.56 -0.31 0.03
C ARG A 86 -16.46 0.77 0.04
N GLU A 87 -15.90 1.05 1.21
CA GLU A 87 -14.89 2.10 1.44
C GLU A 87 -15.36 3.55 1.17
N ALA A 88 -16.47 3.77 0.46
CA ALA A 88 -16.99 5.12 0.19
C ALA A 88 -17.44 5.86 1.45
N ILE A 89 -17.80 5.14 2.52
CA ILE A 89 -18.05 5.74 3.84
C ILE A 89 -16.78 6.38 4.42
N ASP A 90 -15.61 5.75 4.25
CA ASP A 90 -14.34 6.31 4.73
C ASP A 90 -13.85 7.45 3.82
N LEU A 91 -14.09 7.36 2.51
CA LEU A 91 -13.80 8.45 1.57
C LEU A 91 -14.65 9.69 1.87
N ALA A 92 -15.96 9.51 2.05
CA ALA A 92 -16.89 10.57 2.44
C ALA A 92 -16.50 11.18 3.80
N GLY A 93 -16.28 10.33 4.80
CA GLY A 93 -15.88 10.76 6.14
C GLY A 93 -14.56 11.52 6.13
N ALA A 94 -13.57 11.12 5.31
CA ALA A 94 -12.32 11.87 5.16
C ALA A 94 -12.52 13.27 4.57
N ILE A 95 -13.43 13.43 3.60
CA ILE A 95 -13.76 14.74 3.02
C ILE A 95 -14.46 15.61 4.07
N ASP A 96 -15.46 15.07 4.76
CA ASP A 96 -16.24 15.82 5.74
C ASP A 96 -15.37 16.22 6.94
N ALA A 97 -14.55 15.31 7.45
CA ALA A 97 -13.58 15.58 8.51
C ALA A 97 -12.47 16.56 8.12
N THR A 98 -12.15 16.67 6.82
CA THR A 98 -11.20 17.70 6.36
C THR A 98 -11.81 19.11 6.47
N ARG A 99 -13.14 19.23 6.38
CA ARG A 99 -13.87 20.50 6.46
C ARG A 99 -14.24 20.87 7.89
N ASP A 100 -14.80 19.91 8.62
CA ASP A 100 -15.46 20.13 9.91
C ASP A 100 -14.78 19.41 11.08
N GLY A 101 -13.66 18.72 10.82
CA GLY A 101 -12.89 18.03 11.84
C GLY A 101 -13.66 16.93 12.55
N PHE A 102 -13.55 16.87 13.87
CA PHE A 102 -14.28 15.89 14.68
C PHE A 102 -15.80 16.16 14.69
N ASP A 103 -16.21 17.40 14.46
CA ASP A 103 -17.62 17.80 14.58
C ASP A 103 -18.47 17.22 13.42
N THR A 104 -17.84 16.70 12.36
CA THR A 104 -18.50 15.93 11.29
C THR A 104 -19.30 14.73 11.80
N LEU A 105 -18.94 14.17 12.96
CA LEU A 105 -19.64 13.03 13.53
C LEU A 105 -21.03 13.41 14.06
N GLY A 106 -21.26 14.69 14.38
CA GLY A 106 -22.45 15.13 15.08
C GLY A 106 -22.66 14.32 16.36
N ASP A 107 -23.83 13.71 16.50
CA ASP A 107 -24.20 12.86 17.64
C ASP A 107 -23.81 11.37 17.45
N ALA A 108 -23.06 11.02 16.40
CA ALA A 108 -22.68 9.64 16.14
C ALA A 108 -21.71 9.09 17.20
N ASP A 109 -21.89 7.82 17.58
CA ASP A 109 -20.98 7.12 18.48
C ASP A 109 -19.56 7.05 17.84
N PRO A 110 -18.50 7.55 18.52
CA PRO A 110 -17.13 7.49 18.02
C PRO A 110 -16.68 6.09 17.61
N VAL A 111 -17.30 5.02 18.12
CA VAL A 111 -17.04 3.63 17.69
C VAL A 111 -17.24 3.43 16.18
N GLN A 112 -18.05 4.27 15.53
CA GLN A 112 -18.28 4.22 14.08
C GLN A 112 -17.02 4.54 13.28
N LEU A 113 -16.03 5.22 13.87
CA LEU A 113 -14.71 5.44 13.28
C LEU A 113 -13.88 4.16 13.16
N ASN A 114 -14.32 3.05 13.78
CA ASN A 114 -13.61 1.79 13.68
C ASN A 114 -13.59 1.28 12.23
N GLY A 115 -12.40 1.20 11.64
CA GLY A 115 -12.22 0.85 10.23
C GLY A 115 -12.28 2.02 9.26
N LEU A 116 -12.46 3.26 9.74
CA LEU A 116 -12.45 4.49 8.94
C LEU A 116 -11.12 5.24 9.10
N ILE A 117 -10.03 4.62 8.63
CA ILE A 117 -8.68 5.14 8.87
C ILE A 117 -8.44 6.50 8.18
N SER A 118 -9.02 6.72 7.01
CA SER A 118 -8.90 7.98 6.26
C SER A 118 -9.62 9.11 6.99
N THR A 119 -10.81 8.82 7.52
CA THR A 119 -11.60 9.74 8.36
C THR A 119 -10.84 10.10 9.64
N VAL A 120 -10.31 9.10 10.35
CA VAL A 120 -9.49 9.32 11.56
C VAL A 120 -8.28 10.20 11.26
N ARG A 121 -7.59 9.95 10.14
CA ARG A 121 -6.47 10.80 9.69
C ARG A 121 -6.94 12.24 9.50
N ALA A 122 -8.02 12.47 8.75
CA ALA A 122 -8.52 13.80 8.46
C ALA A 122 -8.88 14.57 9.74
N ILE A 123 -9.55 13.93 10.71
CA ILE A 123 -9.84 14.53 12.04
C ILE A 123 -8.55 14.97 12.75
N LEU A 124 -7.53 14.11 12.75
CA LEU A 124 -6.25 14.41 13.40
C LEU A 124 -5.53 15.59 12.72
N LEU A 125 -5.55 15.64 11.38
CA LEU A 125 -4.93 16.71 10.61
C LEU A 125 -5.70 18.02 10.63
N HIS A 126 -7.02 17.98 10.89
CA HIS A 126 -7.82 19.17 11.16
C HIS A 126 -7.43 19.85 12.49
N GLY A 127 -6.80 19.11 13.41
CA GLY A 127 -6.36 19.61 14.72
C GLY A 127 -7.28 19.21 15.89
N ASP A 128 -8.30 18.39 15.63
CA ASP A 128 -9.25 17.93 16.66
C ASP A 128 -8.81 16.65 17.39
N GLY A 129 -7.50 16.37 17.42
CA GLY A 129 -6.96 15.20 18.12
C GLY A 129 -7.37 15.13 19.59
N GLU A 130 -7.39 16.25 20.31
CA GLU A 130 -7.81 16.28 21.72
C GLU A 130 -9.30 15.90 21.88
N LYS A 131 -10.19 16.39 21.01
CA LYS A 131 -11.62 16.02 21.02
C LYS A 131 -11.79 14.52 20.75
N LEU A 132 -11.08 14.00 19.75
CA LEU A 132 -11.09 12.57 19.41
C LEU A 132 -10.63 11.72 20.60
N LEU A 133 -9.53 12.09 21.26
CA LEU A 133 -9.00 11.34 22.41
C LEU A 133 -9.93 11.40 23.62
N ALA A 134 -10.53 12.56 23.90
CA ALA A 134 -11.54 12.67 24.96
C ALA A 134 -12.76 11.78 24.68
N ALA A 135 -13.22 11.75 23.43
CA ALA A 135 -14.33 10.90 23.01
C ALA A 135 -13.99 9.40 23.16
N ILE A 136 -12.79 8.98 22.75
CA ILE A 136 -12.30 7.60 22.96
C ILE A 136 -12.24 7.26 24.45
N ALA A 137 -11.72 8.16 25.28
CA ALA A 137 -11.59 7.93 26.72
C ALA A 137 -12.94 7.76 27.43
N SER A 138 -14.03 8.30 26.85
CA SER A 138 -15.38 8.15 27.37
C SER A 138 -16.00 6.77 27.07
N LEU A 139 -15.44 6.03 26.13
CA LEU A 139 -15.90 4.68 25.77
C LEU A 139 -15.49 3.65 26.83
N PRO A 140 -16.23 2.53 26.94
CA PRO A 140 -15.80 1.37 27.72
C PRO A 140 -14.40 0.85 27.29
N PRO A 141 -13.54 0.39 28.23
CA PRO A 141 -12.16 0.00 27.93
C PRO A 141 -11.99 -0.99 26.76
N GLU A 142 -12.91 -1.93 26.59
CA GLU A 142 -12.91 -2.92 25.51
C GLU A 142 -13.07 -2.30 24.12
N ARG A 143 -13.68 -1.11 24.02
CA ARG A 143 -13.86 -0.38 22.75
C ARG A 143 -12.72 0.60 22.47
N GLN A 144 -12.02 1.07 23.51
CA GLN A 144 -10.93 2.05 23.37
C GLN A 144 -9.78 1.51 22.51
N VAL A 145 -9.39 0.24 22.70
CA VAL A 145 -8.24 -0.36 22.02
C VAL A 145 -8.47 -0.47 20.51
N SER A 146 -9.68 -0.88 20.08
CA SER A 146 -10.00 -1.05 18.66
C SER A 146 -9.85 0.24 17.87
N LEU A 147 -10.35 1.36 18.42
CA LEU A 147 -10.26 2.66 17.78
C LEU A 147 -8.84 3.24 17.88
N SER A 148 -8.20 3.11 19.05
CA SER A 148 -6.82 3.56 19.28
C SER A 148 -5.81 2.89 18.34
N GLY A 149 -6.01 1.60 18.03
CA GLY A 149 -5.13 0.83 17.15
C GLY A 149 -5.04 1.36 15.73
N ARG A 150 -6.00 2.19 15.27
CA ARG A 150 -6.01 2.78 13.93
C ARG A 150 -5.29 4.12 13.85
N ILE A 151 -5.15 4.82 14.97
CA ILE A 151 -4.51 6.15 15.01
C ILE A 151 -3.03 6.05 14.62
N VAL A 152 -2.28 5.08 15.17
CA VAL A 152 -0.85 4.91 14.86
C VAL A 152 -0.61 4.69 13.36
N PRO A 153 -1.32 3.74 12.69
CA PRO A 153 -1.29 3.65 11.23
C PRO A 153 -1.69 4.94 10.51
N ALA A 154 -2.78 5.61 10.93
CA ALA A 154 -3.32 6.79 10.24
C ALA A 154 -2.32 7.95 10.13
N ILE A 155 -1.39 8.07 11.08
CA ILE A 155 -0.40 9.14 11.14
C ILE A 155 1.05 8.63 11.15
N ALA A 156 1.30 7.43 10.62
CA ALA A 156 2.63 6.82 10.59
C ALA A 156 3.68 7.70 9.89
N ASP A 157 3.25 8.46 8.88
CA ASP A 157 4.05 9.39 8.07
C ASP A 157 4.29 10.76 8.73
N ARG A 158 3.58 11.07 9.81
CA ARG A 158 3.65 12.38 10.48
C ARG A 158 4.95 12.58 11.26
N PRO A 159 5.40 13.84 11.44
CA PRO A 159 6.59 14.16 12.23
C PRO A 159 6.49 13.70 13.68
N ASP A 160 7.64 13.42 14.30
CA ASP A 160 7.72 12.98 15.69
C ASP A 160 7.13 14.00 16.67
N GLU A 161 7.24 15.31 16.37
CA GLU A 161 6.65 16.36 17.20
C GLU A 161 5.12 16.21 17.33
N GLU A 162 4.43 15.92 16.23
CA GLU A 162 2.98 15.71 16.25
C GLU A 162 2.62 14.42 16.98
N LYS A 163 3.36 13.33 16.72
CA LYS A 163 3.17 12.05 17.43
C LYS A 163 3.41 12.20 18.94
N ALA A 164 4.41 12.98 19.34
CA ALA A 164 4.74 13.25 20.74
C ALA A 164 3.65 14.10 21.43
N LYS A 165 3.14 15.14 20.77
CA LYS A 165 2.00 15.94 21.27
C LYS A 165 0.77 15.07 21.49
N LEU A 166 0.44 14.21 20.52
CA LEU A 166 -0.70 13.29 20.62
C LEU A 166 -0.48 12.22 21.70
N ALA A 167 0.73 11.68 21.84
CA ALA A 167 1.09 10.73 22.90
C ALA A 167 0.92 11.36 24.29
N ALA A 168 1.36 12.60 24.48
CA ALA A 168 1.17 13.31 25.74
C ALA A 168 -0.31 13.52 26.07
N SER A 169 -1.15 13.83 25.07
CA SER A 169 -2.60 13.92 25.22
C SER A 169 -3.23 12.58 25.59
N ALA A 170 -2.86 11.50 24.88
CA ALA A 170 -3.33 10.15 25.18
C ALA A 170 -3.01 9.74 26.62
N GLY A 171 -1.82 10.11 27.13
CA GLY A 171 -1.44 9.89 28.53
C GLY A 171 -2.35 10.60 29.54
N ARG A 172 -2.74 11.86 29.28
CA ARG A 172 -3.69 12.61 30.14
C ARG A 172 -5.06 11.93 30.22
N HIS A 173 -5.50 11.36 29.11
CA HIS A 173 -6.74 10.58 29.00
C HIS A 173 -6.62 9.12 29.44
N LYS A 174 -5.45 8.71 29.95
CA LYS A 174 -5.14 7.32 30.36
C LYS A 174 -5.29 6.28 29.23
N LEU A 175 -5.18 6.72 27.97
CA LEU A 175 -5.17 5.88 26.78
C LEU A 175 -3.76 5.30 26.55
N PHE A 176 -3.27 4.52 27.52
CA PHE A 176 -1.88 4.06 27.55
C PHE A 176 -1.50 3.17 26.36
N PHE A 177 -2.45 2.40 25.83
CA PHE A 177 -2.23 1.65 24.60
C PHE A 177 -1.86 2.58 23.44
N LEU A 178 -2.62 3.65 23.23
CA LEU A 178 -2.33 4.62 22.18
C LEU A 178 -1.02 5.38 22.45
N GLN A 179 -0.83 5.84 23.68
CA GLN A 179 0.39 6.55 24.07
C GLN A 179 1.64 5.74 23.73
N ALA A 180 1.67 4.46 24.10
CA ALA A 180 2.81 3.58 23.82
C ALA A 180 3.03 3.39 22.32
N GLY A 181 1.97 3.18 21.52
CA GLY A 181 2.10 3.02 20.08
C GLY A 181 2.60 4.27 19.35
N LEU A 182 2.15 5.45 19.79
CA LEU A 182 2.62 6.73 19.27
C LEU A 182 4.09 6.98 19.61
N VAL A 183 4.54 6.59 20.81
CA VAL A 183 5.95 6.65 21.19
C VAL A 183 6.80 5.65 20.40
N ALA A 184 6.35 4.41 20.29
CA ALA A 184 7.09 3.35 19.60
C ALA A 184 7.23 3.57 18.08
N SER A 185 6.41 4.46 17.50
CA SER A 185 6.42 4.82 16.08
C SER A 185 7.11 6.17 15.78
N GLN A 186 7.80 6.75 16.77
CA GLN A 186 8.67 7.92 16.56
C GLN A 186 10.02 7.50 15.99
N ARG A 187 10.57 8.32 15.07
CA ARG A 187 11.89 8.11 14.47
C ARG A 187 13.00 8.31 15.51
N ASP A 188 12.82 9.20 16.49
CA ASP A 188 13.77 9.35 17.61
C ASP A 188 13.89 8.04 18.41
N PRO A 189 15.07 7.36 18.39
CA PRO A 189 15.26 6.11 19.11
C PRO A 189 15.19 6.29 20.65
N ASN A 190 15.25 7.52 21.16
CA ASN A 190 15.16 7.80 22.60
C ASN A 190 13.71 7.94 23.12
N ALA A 191 12.73 8.08 22.22
CA ALA A 191 11.33 8.29 22.62
C ALA A 191 10.82 7.15 23.53
N TRP A 192 11.11 5.90 23.16
CA TRP A 192 10.68 4.73 23.93
C TRP A 192 11.39 4.60 25.29
N PRO A 193 12.74 4.67 25.39
CA PRO A 193 13.44 4.72 26.68
C PRO A 193 12.91 5.80 27.63
N VAL A 194 12.63 7.01 27.13
CA VAL A 194 12.10 8.12 27.94
C VAL A 194 10.70 7.78 28.47
N PHE A 195 9.83 7.22 27.62
CA PHE A 195 8.50 6.77 28.04
C PHE A 195 8.57 5.69 29.12
N VAL A 196 9.41 4.67 28.92
CA VAL A 196 9.62 3.58 29.89
C VAL A 196 10.06 4.11 31.25
N ALA A 197 11.03 5.03 31.28
CA ALA A 197 11.55 5.60 32.52
C ALA A 197 10.49 6.36 33.34
N GLY A 198 9.51 6.96 32.65
CA GLY A 198 8.41 7.69 33.27
C GLY A 198 7.16 6.87 33.55
N PHE A 199 7.11 5.58 33.20
CA PHE A 199 5.89 4.78 33.28
C PHE A 199 5.80 4.01 34.62
N PRO A 200 4.76 4.25 35.45
CA PRO A 200 4.73 3.76 36.83
C PRO A 200 4.34 2.29 37.00
N ASP A 201 3.73 1.65 36.00
CA ASP A 201 3.17 0.29 36.07
C ASP A 201 3.98 -0.68 35.19
N THR A 202 4.86 -1.47 35.83
CA THR A 202 5.79 -2.37 35.15
C THR A 202 5.10 -3.55 34.45
N THR A 203 4.02 -4.08 35.03
CA THR A 203 3.24 -5.18 34.43
C THR A 203 2.56 -4.69 33.15
N ARG A 204 1.89 -3.54 33.20
CA ARG A 204 1.27 -2.94 32.02
C ARG A 204 2.31 -2.56 30.97
N LEU A 205 3.47 -2.06 31.38
CA LEU A 205 4.55 -1.74 30.45
C LEU A 205 5.01 -2.97 29.64
N ALA A 206 5.13 -4.14 30.29
CA ALA A 206 5.49 -5.39 29.60
C ALA A 206 4.45 -5.77 28.53
N ASP A 207 3.15 -5.61 28.83
CA ASP A 207 2.08 -5.84 27.85
C ASP A 207 2.12 -4.85 26.69
N LEU A 208 2.29 -3.56 26.97
CA LEU A 208 2.40 -2.52 25.94
C LEU A 208 3.61 -2.77 25.01
N THR A 209 4.74 -3.17 25.58
CA THR A 209 5.95 -3.55 24.85
C THR A 209 5.68 -4.70 23.88
N ARG A 210 4.95 -5.73 24.34
CA ARG A 210 4.59 -6.89 23.50
C ARG A 210 3.64 -6.49 22.39
N LEU A 211 2.59 -5.73 22.71
CA LEU A 211 1.55 -5.31 21.77
C LEU A 211 2.07 -4.39 20.66
N TRP A 212 3.04 -3.53 20.97
CA TRP A 212 3.66 -2.60 20.02
C TRP A 212 5.05 -3.02 19.54
N SER A 213 5.40 -4.30 19.72
CA SER A 213 6.74 -4.81 19.36
C SER A 213 7.12 -4.62 17.88
N TRP A 214 6.14 -4.49 17.00
CA TRP A 214 6.31 -4.25 15.56
C TRP A 214 6.42 -2.75 15.20
N ALA A 215 5.95 -1.83 16.06
CA ALA A 215 5.84 -0.40 15.73
C ALA A 215 7.19 0.29 15.40
N PRO A 216 8.33 -0.05 16.04
CA PRO A 216 9.60 0.54 15.66
C PRO A 216 10.01 0.24 14.21
N ALA A 217 9.50 -0.86 13.63
CA ALA A 217 9.79 -1.21 12.24
C ALA A 217 9.24 -0.18 11.25
N LEU A 218 8.15 0.52 11.59
CA LEU A 218 7.56 1.58 10.75
C LEU A 218 8.53 2.71 10.43
N VAL A 219 9.50 2.93 11.32
CA VAL A 219 10.46 4.04 11.24
C VAL A 219 11.91 3.55 11.14
N GLY A 220 12.12 2.24 11.03
CA GLY A 220 13.45 1.66 10.92
C GLY A 220 14.21 1.52 12.24
N ASN A 221 13.56 1.69 13.39
CA ASN A 221 14.19 1.59 14.69
C ASN A 221 14.39 0.12 15.13
N PRO A 222 15.33 -0.16 16.05
CA PRO A 222 15.49 -1.49 16.64
C PRO A 222 14.22 -1.99 17.35
N ALA A 223 14.10 -3.31 17.49
CA ALA A 223 13.01 -3.92 18.24
C ALA A 223 12.95 -3.40 19.68
N LEU A 224 11.74 -3.25 20.21
CA LEU A 224 11.56 -2.92 21.63
C LEU A 224 12.16 -4.03 22.52
N PRO A 225 12.84 -3.68 23.62
CA PRO A 225 13.38 -4.68 24.54
C PRO A 225 12.24 -5.46 25.20
N ARG A 226 12.25 -6.79 25.14
CA ARG A 226 11.25 -7.60 25.87
C ARG A 226 11.51 -7.56 27.38
N LEU A 227 10.42 -7.50 28.15
CA LEU A 227 10.42 -7.51 29.61
C LEU A 227 9.59 -8.71 30.11
N PRO A 228 10.17 -9.64 30.89
CA PRO A 228 11.60 -9.74 31.23
C PRO A 228 12.48 -10.04 30.02
N VAL A 229 13.78 -9.78 30.14
CA VAL A 229 14.76 -10.05 29.08
C VAL A 229 14.79 -11.57 28.81
N PRO A 230 14.53 -12.00 27.56
CA PRO A 230 14.48 -13.42 27.24
C PRO A 230 15.89 -14.01 27.12
N ASP A 231 15.99 -15.35 27.04
CA ASP A 231 17.27 -16.01 26.77
C ASP A 231 17.84 -15.66 25.37
N THR A 232 19.10 -16.01 25.13
CA THR A 232 19.82 -15.68 23.88
C THR A 232 19.12 -16.21 22.63
N ALA A 233 18.49 -17.39 22.69
CA ALA A 233 17.83 -17.98 21.52
C ALA A 233 16.52 -17.25 21.18
N ALA A 234 15.75 -16.89 22.21
CA ALA A 234 14.55 -16.09 22.06
C ALA A 234 14.86 -14.64 21.63
N GLN A 235 15.97 -14.04 22.08
CA GLN A 235 16.46 -12.75 21.57
C GLN A 235 16.84 -12.83 20.09
N ALA A 236 17.55 -13.87 19.67
CA ALA A 236 17.90 -14.07 18.26
C ALA A 236 16.64 -14.20 17.39
N THR A 237 15.65 -14.98 17.86
CA THR A 237 14.36 -15.14 17.17
C THR A 237 13.61 -13.81 17.09
N GLN A 238 13.59 -13.02 18.17
CA GLN A 238 12.97 -11.70 18.18
C GLN A 238 13.64 -10.76 17.16
N LYS A 239 14.97 -10.76 17.09
CA LYS A 239 15.71 -9.96 16.11
C LYS A 239 15.34 -10.35 14.68
N SER A 240 15.30 -11.65 14.39
CA SER A 240 14.90 -12.16 13.07
C SER A 240 13.45 -11.77 12.72
N LEU A 241 12.51 -11.91 13.65
CA LEU A 241 11.13 -11.44 13.45
C LEU A 241 11.08 -9.92 13.21
N HIS A 242 11.88 -9.13 13.92
CA HIS A 242 11.96 -7.69 13.69
C HIS A 242 12.46 -7.33 12.29
N THR A 243 13.41 -8.10 11.76
CA THR A 243 13.83 -7.94 10.35
C THR A 243 12.70 -8.19 9.37
N VAL A 244 11.82 -9.18 9.64
CA VAL A 244 10.62 -9.42 8.82
C VAL A 244 9.66 -8.24 8.92
N TRP A 245 9.40 -7.71 10.11
CA TRP A 245 8.56 -6.52 10.28
C TRP A 245 9.13 -5.28 9.56
N LEU A 246 10.46 -5.11 9.56
CA LEU A 246 11.15 -4.02 8.85
C LEU A 246 10.97 -4.12 7.34
N ALA A 247 11.09 -5.33 6.77
CA ALA A 247 10.80 -5.55 5.36
C ALA A 247 9.34 -5.27 5.04
N ALA A 248 8.41 -5.86 5.79
CA ALA A 248 6.97 -5.67 5.58
C ALA A 248 6.53 -4.19 5.71
N ALA A 249 7.17 -3.41 6.57
CA ALA A 249 6.90 -1.97 6.71
C ALA A 249 7.41 -1.13 5.54
N LYS A 250 8.32 -1.65 4.71
CA LYS A 250 8.89 -0.97 3.55
C LYS A 250 8.47 -1.58 2.22
N GLU A 251 7.79 -2.72 2.23
CA GLU A 251 7.29 -3.36 1.03
C GLU A 251 6.13 -2.56 0.40
N PRO A 252 6.05 -2.55 -0.94
CA PRO A 252 4.94 -1.94 -1.67
C PRO A 252 3.67 -2.79 -1.62
N GLU A 253 2.51 -2.12 -1.50
CA GLU A 253 1.13 -2.67 -1.51
C GLU A 253 0.80 -3.68 -0.40
N ARG A 254 1.54 -4.79 -0.31
CA ARG A 254 1.23 -5.93 0.56
C ARG A 254 2.46 -6.80 0.81
N ASP A 255 2.61 -7.27 2.04
CA ASP A 255 3.59 -8.30 2.40
C ASP A 255 2.95 -9.70 2.42
N PHE A 256 3.74 -10.72 2.10
CA PHE A 256 3.34 -12.12 2.29
C PHE A 256 4.23 -12.88 3.28
N LEU A 257 5.43 -12.40 3.61
CA LEU A 257 6.37 -13.06 4.51
C LEU A 257 5.83 -13.16 5.93
N MET A 258 5.08 -12.15 6.41
CA MET A 258 4.39 -12.23 7.71
C MET A 258 3.32 -13.32 7.73
N THR A 259 2.59 -13.51 6.62
CA THR A 259 1.62 -14.61 6.52
C THR A 259 2.35 -15.96 6.55
N TYR A 260 3.47 -16.06 5.83
CA TYR A 260 4.28 -17.28 5.80
C TYR A 260 4.83 -17.65 7.18
N VAL A 261 5.48 -16.72 7.89
CA VAL A 261 6.04 -17.01 9.22
C VAL A 261 4.94 -17.31 10.25
N ASN A 262 3.78 -16.65 10.18
CA ASN A 262 2.68 -16.90 11.10
C ASN A 262 2.07 -18.30 10.94
N GLN A 263 2.06 -18.86 9.72
CA GLN A 263 1.50 -20.19 9.48
C GLN A 263 2.52 -21.32 9.62
N THR A 264 3.80 -21.06 9.36
CA THR A 264 4.85 -22.11 9.35
C THR A 264 5.73 -22.09 10.58
N GLY A 265 5.89 -20.94 11.25
CA GLY A 265 6.90 -20.74 12.28
C GLY A 265 8.34 -20.66 11.75
N ASP A 266 8.57 -20.67 10.43
CA ASP A 266 9.92 -20.62 9.84
C ASP A 266 10.49 -19.21 9.84
N VAL A 267 10.91 -18.74 11.02
CA VAL A 267 11.48 -17.41 11.22
C VAL A 267 12.81 -17.25 10.48
N ALA A 268 13.64 -18.29 10.43
CA ALA A 268 15.00 -18.20 9.91
C ALA A 268 15.05 -17.98 8.40
N SER A 269 14.29 -18.76 7.62
CA SER A 269 14.23 -18.58 6.16
C SER A 269 13.51 -17.28 5.79
N THR A 270 12.47 -16.93 6.54
CA THR A 270 11.72 -15.68 6.33
C THR A 270 12.59 -14.45 6.58
N ALA A 271 13.42 -14.46 7.63
CA ALA A 271 14.33 -13.35 7.91
C ALA A 271 15.37 -13.16 6.79
N LYS A 272 15.90 -14.24 6.22
CA LYS A 272 16.80 -14.14 5.05
C LYS A 272 16.11 -13.55 3.82
N ALA A 273 14.85 -13.90 3.58
CA ALA A 273 14.06 -13.31 2.50
C ALA A 273 13.80 -11.81 2.75
N ALA A 274 13.49 -11.44 3.99
CA ALA A 274 13.33 -10.04 4.40
C ALA A 274 14.62 -9.22 4.23
N GLU A 275 15.78 -9.79 4.58
CA GLU A 275 17.09 -9.16 4.36
C GLU A 275 17.35 -8.89 2.87
N ALA A 276 16.99 -9.83 1.99
CA ALA A 276 17.12 -9.66 0.55
C ALA A 276 16.26 -8.48 0.03
N ILE A 277 15.01 -8.37 0.48
CA ILE A 277 14.12 -7.25 0.13
C ILE A 277 14.70 -5.93 0.63
N LEU A 278 15.14 -5.87 1.90
CA LEU A 278 15.71 -4.66 2.48
C LEU A 278 16.96 -4.20 1.74
N ALA A 279 17.79 -5.13 1.25
CA ALA A 279 18.95 -4.81 0.42
C ALA A 279 18.55 -4.17 -0.92
N GLU A 280 17.51 -4.70 -1.58
CA GLU A 280 17.00 -4.17 -2.85
C GLU A 280 16.32 -2.80 -2.70
N ILE A 281 15.62 -2.57 -1.58
CA ILE A 281 15.07 -1.26 -1.21
C ILE A 281 16.20 -0.27 -0.94
N THR A 282 17.21 -0.66 -0.17
CA THR A 282 18.37 0.18 0.12
C THR A 282 19.14 0.56 -1.15
N ALA A 283 19.20 -0.35 -2.12
CA ALA A 283 19.81 -0.11 -3.42
C ALA A 283 18.93 0.70 -4.40
N GLY A 284 17.71 1.08 -4.00
CA GLY A 284 16.77 1.86 -4.81
C GLY A 284 16.13 1.09 -5.97
N ARG A 285 16.33 -0.23 -6.04
CA ARG A 285 15.72 -1.08 -7.09
C ARG A 285 14.26 -1.41 -6.80
N ILE A 286 13.88 -1.41 -5.51
CA ILE A 286 12.49 -1.49 -5.06
C ILE A 286 12.14 -0.17 -4.38
N ARG A 287 11.01 0.41 -4.81
CA ARG A 287 10.45 1.63 -4.20
C ARG A 287 9.27 1.26 -3.31
N PRO A 288 9.20 1.71 -2.05
CA PRO A 288 8.05 1.46 -1.15
C PRO A 288 6.69 1.90 -1.72
N GLU A 289 6.68 2.97 -2.50
CA GLU A 289 5.49 3.50 -3.19
C GLU A 289 5.19 2.82 -4.53
N GLY A 290 6.05 1.90 -4.97
CA GLY A 290 5.96 1.19 -6.24
C GLY A 290 4.95 0.03 -6.22
N LEU A 291 5.18 -0.94 -7.12
CA LEU A 291 4.39 -2.16 -7.26
C LEU A 291 4.97 -3.30 -6.41
N LEU A 292 4.12 -4.23 -5.97
CA LEU A 292 4.54 -5.40 -5.16
C LEU A 292 5.40 -6.41 -5.91
N ASP A 293 5.27 -6.54 -7.24
CA ASP A 293 5.88 -7.64 -8.01
C ASP A 293 7.39 -7.78 -7.78
N PRO A 294 8.21 -6.71 -7.88
CA PRO A 294 9.64 -6.82 -7.67
C PRO A 294 10.01 -7.29 -6.26
N ALA A 295 9.32 -6.78 -5.23
CA ALA A 295 9.54 -7.19 -3.85
C ALA A 295 9.15 -8.65 -3.62
N TRP A 296 8.00 -9.06 -4.15
CA TRP A 296 7.53 -10.43 -4.01
C TRP A 296 8.42 -11.44 -4.72
N LEU A 297 8.94 -11.11 -5.90
CA LEU A 297 9.87 -11.97 -6.63
C LEU A 297 11.18 -12.16 -5.87
N VAL A 298 11.74 -11.08 -5.31
CA VAL A 298 12.95 -11.13 -4.47
C VAL A 298 12.68 -11.98 -3.23
N ALA A 299 11.59 -11.69 -2.52
CA ALA A 299 11.17 -12.41 -1.32
C ALA A 299 11.00 -13.91 -1.60
N TYR A 300 10.26 -14.26 -2.65
CA TYR A 300 9.97 -15.63 -3.03
C TYR A 300 11.23 -16.42 -3.37
N ARG A 301 12.08 -15.87 -4.26
CA ARG A 301 13.31 -16.56 -4.70
C ARG A 301 14.29 -16.72 -3.53
N ALA A 302 14.42 -15.71 -2.67
CA ALA A 302 15.23 -15.80 -1.46
C ALA A 302 14.68 -16.81 -0.44
N LEU A 303 13.36 -16.85 -0.24
CA LEU A 303 12.69 -17.78 0.67
C LEU A 303 12.88 -19.23 0.21
N ARG A 304 12.69 -19.51 -1.08
CA ARG A 304 12.97 -20.84 -1.66
C ARG A 304 14.41 -21.28 -1.48
N ALA A 305 15.36 -20.37 -1.68
CA ALA A 305 16.79 -20.66 -1.57
C ALA A 305 17.24 -20.85 -0.11
N ALA A 306 16.59 -20.16 0.82
CA ALA A 306 16.87 -20.25 2.25
C ALA A 306 16.22 -21.46 2.92
N GLY A 307 15.04 -21.88 2.43
CA GLY A 307 14.29 -23.00 2.96
C GLY A 307 14.96 -24.35 2.69
N PRO A 308 14.69 -25.38 3.52
CA PRO A 308 15.29 -26.70 3.37
C PRO A 308 14.80 -27.44 2.11
N ASN A 309 13.63 -27.09 1.59
CA ASN A 309 13.04 -27.67 0.39
C ASN A 309 12.17 -26.64 -0.36
N PRO A 310 12.54 -26.21 -1.57
CA PRO A 310 11.73 -25.28 -2.37
C PRO A 310 10.29 -25.74 -2.62
N ALA A 311 10.05 -27.05 -2.75
CA ALA A 311 8.71 -27.59 -2.98
C ALA A 311 7.78 -27.39 -1.77
N VAL A 312 8.33 -27.37 -0.55
CA VAL A 312 7.56 -27.07 0.67
C VAL A 312 7.14 -25.60 0.67
N VAL A 313 8.04 -24.69 0.30
CA VAL A 313 7.72 -23.26 0.15
C VAL A 313 6.59 -23.09 -0.88
N ASP A 314 6.74 -23.70 -2.06
CA ASP A 314 5.77 -23.58 -3.15
C ASP A 314 4.37 -24.10 -2.72
N THR A 315 4.32 -25.29 -2.10
CA THR A 315 3.05 -25.90 -1.63
C THR A 315 2.42 -25.10 -0.50
N THR A 316 3.23 -24.51 0.40
CA THR A 316 2.72 -23.69 1.50
C THR A 316 2.10 -22.39 0.97
N LEU A 317 2.74 -21.73 0.01
CA LEU A 317 2.19 -20.52 -0.60
C LEU A 317 0.94 -20.79 -1.45
N GLU A 318 0.77 -22.01 -1.96
CA GLU A 318 -0.42 -22.44 -2.73
C GLU A 318 -1.67 -22.58 -1.86
N ILE A 319 -1.54 -23.03 -0.62
CA ILE A 319 -2.68 -23.15 0.31
C ILE A 319 -3.05 -21.83 1.00
N MET A 320 -2.15 -20.84 0.96
CA MET A 320 -2.37 -19.53 1.57
C MET A 320 -3.24 -18.65 0.66
N SER A 321 -4.53 -18.58 0.97
CA SER A 321 -5.47 -17.69 0.28
C SER A 321 -5.18 -16.22 0.54
N ILE A 322 -5.40 -15.39 -0.47
CA ILE A 322 -5.19 -13.95 -0.40
C ILE A 322 -6.39 -13.17 -0.93
N ASN A 323 -6.79 -12.15 -0.16
CA ASN A 323 -7.72 -11.14 -0.65
C ASN A 323 -6.91 -10.09 -1.42
N THR A 324 -6.95 -10.13 -2.74
CA THR A 324 -6.23 -9.18 -3.60
C THR A 324 -7.21 -8.31 -4.39
N ARG A 325 -6.76 -7.11 -4.74
CA ARG A 325 -7.45 -6.22 -5.69
C ARG A 325 -6.93 -6.37 -7.11
N ARG A 326 -5.84 -7.12 -7.27
CA ARG A 326 -5.28 -7.44 -8.58
C ARG A 326 -6.28 -8.28 -9.37
N VAL A 327 -6.49 -7.91 -10.62
CA VAL A 327 -7.40 -8.65 -11.49
C VAL A 327 -6.81 -10.02 -11.78
N VAL A 328 -7.52 -11.06 -11.35
CA VAL A 328 -7.24 -12.46 -11.65
C VAL A 328 -8.39 -13.06 -12.46
N PRO A 329 -8.15 -14.12 -13.24
CA PRO A 329 -9.24 -14.92 -13.78
C PRO A 329 -10.15 -15.40 -12.63
N PRO A 330 -11.47 -15.45 -12.84
CA PRO A 330 -12.43 -15.85 -11.81
C PRO A 330 -12.24 -17.32 -11.44
N THR A 331 -11.39 -17.58 -10.46
CA THR A 331 -11.27 -18.87 -9.77
C THR A 331 -11.65 -18.63 -8.30
N SER A 332 -12.32 -19.60 -7.69
CA SER A 332 -13.00 -19.41 -6.41
C SER A 332 -12.07 -19.20 -5.22
N ASN A 333 -10.74 -19.28 -5.38
CA ASN A 333 -9.74 -18.87 -4.39
C ASN A 333 -8.42 -18.50 -5.11
N VAL A 334 -7.89 -17.31 -4.84
CA VAL A 334 -6.54 -16.89 -5.27
C VAL A 334 -5.58 -17.14 -4.13
N SER A 335 -4.47 -17.82 -4.41
CA SER A 335 -3.38 -18.02 -3.46
C SER A 335 -2.27 -16.99 -3.62
N ILE A 336 -1.39 -16.86 -2.62
CA ILE A 336 -0.14 -16.11 -2.77
C ILE A 336 0.68 -16.67 -3.94
N ARG A 337 0.71 -18.00 -4.10
CA ARG A 337 1.43 -18.66 -5.19
C ARG A 337 0.93 -18.24 -6.58
N ASP A 338 -0.38 -18.13 -6.76
CA ASP A 338 -0.97 -17.71 -8.04
C ASP A 338 -0.52 -16.31 -8.47
N LEU A 339 -0.38 -15.39 -7.52
CA LEU A 339 0.11 -14.04 -7.81
C LEU A 339 1.62 -14.02 -8.12
N ILE A 340 2.41 -14.82 -7.39
CA ILE A 340 3.84 -14.97 -7.66
C ILE A 340 4.07 -15.57 -9.05
N ASP A 341 3.33 -16.60 -9.44
CA ASP A 341 3.46 -17.22 -10.77
C ASP A 341 3.23 -16.21 -11.90
N ARG A 342 2.25 -15.34 -11.75
CA ARG A 342 1.98 -14.26 -12.72
C ARG A 342 3.09 -13.22 -12.72
N ALA A 343 3.61 -12.83 -11.55
CA ALA A 343 4.75 -11.93 -11.46
C ALA A 343 6.00 -12.52 -12.15
N VAL A 344 6.27 -13.82 -11.96
CA VAL A 344 7.39 -14.54 -12.62
C VAL A 344 7.19 -14.56 -14.13
N ALA A 345 5.96 -14.82 -14.59
CA ALA A 345 5.66 -14.82 -16.02
C ALA A 345 5.84 -13.44 -16.66
N ILE A 346 5.39 -12.38 -15.99
CA ILE A 346 5.57 -11.00 -16.44
C ILE A 346 7.05 -10.62 -16.46
N ASP A 347 7.81 -10.92 -15.40
CA ASP A 347 9.26 -10.69 -15.31
C ASP A 347 10.00 -11.34 -16.49
N ALA A 348 9.67 -12.59 -16.81
CA ALA A 348 10.28 -13.31 -17.92
C ALA A 348 9.90 -12.73 -19.30
N LEU A 349 8.64 -12.34 -19.48
CA LEU A 349 8.13 -11.83 -20.76
C LEU A 349 8.47 -10.34 -21.01
N ALA A 350 8.76 -9.57 -19.96
CA ALA A 350 8.95 -8.12 -20.03
C ALA A 350 9.95 -7.68 -21.12
N PRO A 351 11.13 -8.30 -21.31
CA PRO A 351 12.04 -7.92 -22.39
C PRO A 351 11.43 -8.07 -23.79
N TYR A 352 10.64 -9.13 -24.03
CA TYR A 352 9.98 -9.36 -25.31
C TYR A 352 8.83 -8.36 -25.56
N LEU A 353 8.05 -8.10 -24.52
CA LEU A 353 6.91 -7.18 -24.54
C LEU A 353 7.35 -5.74 -24.79
N ALA A 354 8.42 -5.31 -24.13
CA ALA A 354 9.01 -3.98 -24.28
C ALA A 354 9.85 -3.81 -25.56
N GLY A 355 9.90 -4.81 -26.45
CA GLY A 355 10.68 -4.77 -27.69
C GLY A 355 12.20 -4.76 -27.49
N LYS A 356 12.69 -5.08 -26.27
CA LYS A 356 14.12 -5.23 -25.95
C LYS A 356 14.69 -6.57 -26.43
N SER A 357 13.83 -7.53 -26.74
CA SER A 357 14.15 -8.83 -27.33
C SER A 357 13.09 -9.21 -28.36
N ASP A 358 13.51 -9.79 -29.48
CA ASP A 358 12.59 -10.41 -30.46
C ASP A 358 12.34 -11.91 -30.15
N VAL A 359 13.09 -12.46 -29.21
CA VAL A 359 13.01 -13.87 -28.80
C VAL A 359 12.12 -13.98 -27.56
N LEU A 360 11.15 -14.89 -27.63
CA LEU A 360 10.33 -15.27 -26.48
C LEU A 360 11.18 -16.04 -25.46
N PRO A 361 11.01 -15.79 -24.17
CA PRO A 361 11.74 -16.51 -23.13
C PRO A 361 11.32 -17.99 -23.10
N ASP A 362 12.25 -18.85 -22.69
CA ASP A 362 11.91 -20.19 -22.24
C ASP A 362 10.99 -20.12 -21.01
N ARG A 363 10.25 -21.20 -20.77
CA ARG A 363 9.40 -21.32 -19.58
C ARG A 363 10.24 -21.18 -18.31
N PRO A 364 9.89 -20.25 -17.39
CA PRO A 364 10.62 -20.12 -16.13
C PRO A 364 10.63 -21.43 -15.34
N THR A 365 11.71 -21.68 -14.59
CA THR A 365 11.85 -22.90 -13.78
C THR A 365 11.21 -22.76 -12.40
N ASP A 366 10.91 -21.53 -11.99
CA ASP A 366 10.35 -21.14 -10.71
C ASP A 366 8.85 -20.83 -10.75
N ILE A 367 8.12 -21.32 -11.75
CA ILE A 367 6.64 -21.34 -11.79
C ILE A 367 6.06 -22.68 -11.30
N SER A 368 4.87 -22.63 -10.70
CA SER A 368 4.18 -23.81 -10.16
C SER A 368 3.76 -24.80 -11.26
N PRO A 369 3.54 -26.09 -10.93
CA PRO A 369 2.95 -27.04 -11.87
C PRO A 369 1.59 -26.59 -12.42
N LYS A 370 0.78 -25.90 -11.61
CA LYS A 370 -0.49 -25.30 -12.03
C LYS A 370 -0.25 -24.28 -13.15
N PHE A 371 0.66 -23.33 -12.95
CA PHE A 371 0.92 -22.29 -13.93
C PHE A 371 1.72 -22.79 -15.15
N GLN A 372 2.48 -23.87 -15.02
CA GLN A 372 3.13 -24.52 -16.16
C GLN A 372 2.14 -24.94 -17.25
N ALA A 373 0.90 -25.29 -16.89
CA ALA A 373 -0.17 -25.58 -17.84
C ALA A 373 -0.73 -24.30 -18.50
N GLU A 374 -0.63 -23.14 -17.84
CA GLU A 374 -1.06 -21.84 -18.36
C GLU A 374 0.01 -21.14 -19.22
N TRP A 375 1.29 -21.46 -19.02
CA TRP A 375 2.40 -20.81 -19.73
C TRP A 375 2.23 -20.74 -21.26
N PRO A 376 1.79 -21.81 -21.98
CA PRO A 376 1.56 -21.72 -23.42
C PRO A 376 0.56 -20.63 -23.82
N LEU A 377 -0.48 -20.40 -23.01
CA LEU A 377 -1.47 -19.34 -23.25
C LEU A 377 -0.81 -17.96 -23.11
N TRP A 378 0.00 -17.74 -22.08
CA TRP A 378 0.72 -16.48 -21.89
C TRP A 378 1.66 -16.16 -23.06
N VAL A 379 2.35 -17.18 -23.58
CA VAL A 379 3.21 -17.05 -24.76
C VAL A 379 2.38 -16.75 -26.03
N GLU A 380 1.27 -17.44 -26.25
CA GLU A 380 0.34 -17.17 -27.36
C GLU A 380 -0.19 -15.73 -27.35
N LEU A 381 -0.67 -15.29 -26.18
CA LEU A 381 -1.21 -13.95 -26.01
C LEU A 381 -0.15 -12.87 -26.16
N SER A 382 1.08 -13.10 -25.67
CA SER A 382 2.21 -12.18 -25.86
C SER A 382 2.56 -11.96 -27.33
N ARG A 383 2.46 -12.99 -28.18
CA ARG A 383 2.62 -12.83 -29.63
C ARG A 383 1.47 -12.03 -30.23
N SER A 384 0.25 -12.27 -29.76
CA SER A 384 -0.96 -11.64 -30.28
C SER A 384 -0.96 -10.12 -30.10
N LEU A 385 -0.26 -9.61 -29.07
CA LEU A 385 -0.03 -8.17 -28.89
C LEU A 385 0.65 -7.53 -30.11
N LYS A 386 1.46 -8.24 -30.90
CA LYS A 386 2.16 -7.64 -32.05
C LYS A 386 1.42 -7.79 -33.38
N SER A 387 0.41 -8.66 -33.47
CA SER A 387 -0.05 -9.17 -34.78
C SER A 387 -1.56 -9.18 -35.00
N VAL A 388 -2.39 -8.95 -33.98
CA VAL A 388 -3.85 -9.18 -34.08
C VAL A 388 -4.65 -8.04 -33.44
N PRO A 389 -5.82 -7.67 -33.98
CA PRO A 389 -6.80 -6.87 -33.24
C PRO A 389 -7.18 -7.55 -31.93
N LEU A 390 -7.09 -6.84 -30.80
CA LEU A 390 -7.33 -7.42 -29.47
C LEU A 390 -8.82 -7.50 -29.10
N THR A 391 -9.71 -6.86 -29.86
CA THR A 391 -11.15 -6.79 -29.57
C THR A 391 -11.82 -8.17 -29.35
N PRO A 392 -11.52 -9.23 -30.13
CA PRO A 392 -12.09 -10.55 -29.86
C PRO A 392 -11.65 -11.13 -28.52
N LEU A 393 -10.41 -10.84 -28.08
CA LEU A 393 -9.85 -11.31 -26.82
C LEU A 393 -10.43 -10.56 -25.61
N ALA A 394 -10.97 -9.35 -25.82
CA ALA A 394 -11.58 -8.55 -24.76
C ALA A 394 -12.87 -9.17 -24.21
N LYS A 395 -13.53 -10.05 -24.98
CA LYS A 395 -14.77 -10.74 -24.59
C LYS A 395 -14.54 -12.08 -23.91
N ASP A 396 -13.30 -12.53 -23.84
CA ASP A 396 -12.93 -13.79 -23.19
C ASP A 396 -12.50 -13.48 -21.73
N PRO A 397 -13.29 -13.89 -20.73
CA PRO A 397 -13.04 -13.55 -19.32
C PRO A 397 -11.77 -14.21 -18.75
N LEU A 398 -11.21 -15.22 -19.42
CA LEU A 398 -9.93 -15.83 -19.03
C LEU A 398 -8.75 -15.12 -19.69
N LYS A 399 -8.87 -14.74 -20.96
CA LYS A 399 -7.79 -14.08 -21.72
C LYS A 399 -7.67 -12.60 -21.43
N ALA A 400 -8.79 -11.91 -21.17
CA ALA A 400 -8.78 -10.46 -20.99
C ALA A 400 -7.90 -9.99 -19.81
N PRO A 401 -7.95 -10.60 -18.61
CA PRO A 401 -7.02 -10.25 -17.53
C PRO A 401 -5.55 -10.46 -17.89
N VAL A 402 -5.23 -11.51 -18.66
CA VAL A 402 -3.84 -11.78 -19.09
C VAL A 402 -3.38 -10.73 -20.10
N ILE A 403 -4.19 -10.40 -21.11
CA ILE A 403 -3.86 -9.36 -22.09
C ILE A 403 -3.65 -8.00 -21.41
N ALA A 404 -4.49 -7.66 -20.42
CA ALA A 404 -4.33 -6.40 -19.69
C ALA A 404 -2.99 -6.34 -18.91
N GLU A 405 -2.59 -7.42 -18.23
CA GLU A 405 -1.27 -7.50 -17.59
C GLU A 405 -0.12 -7.38 -18.61
N LEU A 406 -0.21 -8.05 -19.76
CA LEU A 406 0.82 -8.01 -20.80
C LEU A 406 0.97 -6.60 -21.40
N LEU A 407 -0.15 -5.89 -21.64
CA LEU A 407 -0.15 -4.51 -22.14
C LEU A 407 0.43 -3.55 -21.09
N PHE A 408 0.08 -3.74 -19.82
CA PHE A 408 0.66 -2.96 -18.71
C PHE A 408 2.17 -3.19 -18.61
N ALA A 409 2.63 -4.44 -18.67
CA ALA A 409 4.06 -4.78 -18.63
C ALA A 409 4.83 -4.29 -19.86
N ALA A 410 4.17 -4.17 -21.02
CA ALA A 410 4.75 -3.54 -22.20
C ALA A 410 4.93 -2.01 -22.06
N GLY A 411 4.28 -1.38 -21.08
CA GLY A 411 4.26 0.07 -20.90
C GLY A 411 3.34 0.81 -21.90
N ASP A 412 2.52 0.08 -22.67
CA ASP A 412 1.61 0.66 -23.67
C ASP A 412 0.26 1.02 -23.03
N HIS A 413 0.27 2.06 -22.19
CA HIS A 413 -0.90 2.45 -21.40
C HIS A 413 -2.09 2.90 -22.26
N ALA A 414 -1.83 3.51 -23.43
CA ALA A 414 -2.88 3.95 -24.34
C ALA A 414 -3.63 2.74 -24.91
N ARG A 415 -2.90 1.74 -25.41
CA ARG A 415 -3.52 0.52 -25.93
C ARG A 415 -4.17 -0.32 -24.84
N LEU A 416 -3.61 -0.31 -23.62
CA LEU A 416 -4.29 -0.87 -22.45
C LEU A 416 -5.65 -0.20 -22.24
N ALA A 417 -5.73 1.13 -22.31
CA ALA A 417 -6.99 1.86 -22.17
C ALA A 417 -8.03 1.43 -23.22
N ASP A 418 -7.64 1.44 -24.49
CA ASP A 418 -8.51 1.04 -25.61
C ASP A 418 -9.00 -0.41 -25.46
N PHE A 419 -8.12 -1.30 -25.04
CA PHE A 419 -8.47 -2.70 -24.81
C PHE A 419 -9.51 -2.86 -23.70
N VAL A 420 -9.29 -2.21 -22.55
CA VAL A 420 -10.17 -2.31 -21.38
C VAL A 420 -11.58 -1.79 -21.67
N LEU A 421 -11.70 -0.73 -22.47
CA LEU A 421 -13.00 -0.20 -22.88
C LEU A 421 -13.83 -1.21 -23.69
N ALA A 422 -13.18 -2.13 -24.39
CA ALA A 422 -13.81 -3.20 -25.15
C ALA A 422 -14.08 -4.48 -24.33
N VAL A 423 -13.67 -4.55 -23.06
CA VAL A 423 -13.79 -5.75 -22.24
C VAL A 423 -15.25 -6.04 -21.87
N GLU A 424 -15.63 -7.30 -22.04
CA GLU A 424 -16.89 -7.88 -21.57
C GLU A 424 -16.60 -9.19 -20.82
N PRO A 425 -17.35 -9.53 -19.75
CA PRO A 425 -18.48 -8.79 -19.19
C PRO A 425 -18.07 -7.53 -18.41
N THR A 426 -19.03 -6.64 -18.13
CA THR A 426 -18.80 -5.38 -17.42
C THR A 426 -18.04 -5.56 -16.10
N GLU A 427 -18.32 -6.62 -15.34
CA GLU A 427 -17.64 -6.90 -14.07
C GLU A 427 -16.12 -7.07 -14.26
N THR A 428 -15.71 -7.83 -15.27
CA THR A 428 -14.28 -8.01 -15.62
C THR A 428 -13.66 -6.68 -16.05
N LYS A 429 -14.36 -5.89 -16.87
CA LYS A 429 -13.91 -4.55 -17.26
C LYS A 429 -13.67 -3.65 -16.05
N LEU A 430 -14.61 -3.60 -15.10
CA LEU A 430 -14.46 -2.76 -13.91
C LEU A 430 -13.33 -3.24 -12.99
N ALA A 431 -13.15 -4.55 -12.86
CA ALA A 431 -12.03 -5.12 -12.10
C ALA A 431 -10.68 -4.75 -12.72
N ILE A 432 -10.53 -4.90 -14.04
CA ILE A 432 -9.31 -4.52 -14.76
C ILE A 432 -9.08 -3.00 -14.63
N ALA A 433 -10.08 -2.18 -14.90
CA ALA A 433 -9.96 -0.72 -14.83
C ALA A 433 -9.57 -0.23 -13.43
N THR A 434 -10.19 -0.78 -12.37
CA THR A 434 -9.89 -0.41 -10.98
C THR A 434 -8.45 -0.76 -10.63
N ASP A 435 -8.03 -2.00 -10.90
CA ASP A 435 -6.68 -2.48 -10.60
C ASP A 435 -5.60 -1.65 -11.31
N PHE A 436 -5.71 -1.51 -12.64
CA PHE A 436 -4.68 -0.78 -13.38
C PHE A 436 -4.70 0.73 -13.13
N ALA A 437 -5.84 1.34 -12.78
CA ALA A 437 -5.82 2.73 -12.31
C ALA A 437 -4.98 2.88 -11.04
N MET A 438 -5.09 1.94 -10.08
CA MET A 438 -4.28 1.94 -8.86
C MET A 438 -2.79 1.69 -9.14
N ARG A 439 -2.46 0.74 -10.04
CA ARG A 439 -1.06 0.47 -10.39
C ARG A 439 -0.41 1.59 -11.19
N LEU A 440 -1.16 2.25 -12.06
CA LEU A 440 -0.70 3.43 -12.80
C LEU A 440 -0.47 4.63 -11.87
N ASP A 441 -1.33 4.84 -10.86
CA ASP A 441 -1.12 5.86 -9.82
C ASP A 441 0.23 5.68 -9.11
N ARG A 442 0.61 4.44 -8.78
CA ARG A 442 1.91 4.09 -8.17
C ARG A 442 3.13 4.36 -9.07
N GLY A 443 2.91 4.40 -10.38
CA GLY A 443 3.92 4.84 -11.35
C GLY A 443 4.01 6.36 -11.50
N CYS A 444 3.08 7.10 -10.91
CA CYS A 444 2.90 8.53 -11.04
C CYS A 444 3.01 9.25 -9.69
N GLN A 445 1.93 9.85 -9.18
CA GLN A 445 1.94 10.62 -7.91
C GLN A 445 1.73 9.75 -6.67
N SER A 446 1.39 8.47 -6.82
CA SER A 446 1.13 7.53 -5.73
C SER A 446 0.17 8.08 -4.68
N HIS A 447 -0.94 8.68 -5.13
CA HIS A 447 -1.90 9.35 -4.25
C HIS A 447 -2.51 8.42 -3.19
N MET A 448 -2.63 7.12 -3.48
CA MET A 448 -3.14 6.13 -2.53
C MET A 448 -2.07 5.44 -1.69
N HIS A 449 -0.79 5.69 -1.95
CA HIS A 449 0.30 5.09 -1.17
C HIS A 449 0.31 5.63 0.26
N HIS A 450 0.57 4.74 1.24
CA HIS A 450 0.85 5.10 2.61
C HIS A 450 2.09 4.39 3.14
N PRO A 451 2.93 5.03 3.97
CA PRO A 451 4.03 4.34 4.61
C PRO A 451 3.57 3.12 5.41
N ALA A 452 4.30 2.01 5.24
CA ALA A 452 3.99 0.72 5.84
C ALA A 452 2.60 0.15 5.52
N GLU A 453 1.99 0.54 4.40
CA GLU A 453 0.70 -0.01 3.94
C GLU A 453 0.69 -1.54 3.84
N ALA A 454 1.81 -2.14 3.42
CA ALA A 454 1.93 -3.58 3.27
C ALA A 454 1.75 -4.32 4.60
N LEU A 455 2.27 -3.73 5.68
CA LEU A 455 2.17 -4.21 7.04
C LEU A 455 0.83 -3.85 7.71
N LEU A 456 0.39 -2.59 7.57
CA LEU A 456 -0.69 -2.03 8.40
C LEU A 456 -2.07 -2.09 7.74
N LEU A 457 -2.12 -2.05 6.41
CA LEU A 457 -3.34 -1.88 5.65
C LEU A 457 -3.65 -3.10 4.77
N ALA A 458 -2.69 -4.02 4.60
CA ALA A 458 -2.83 -5.23 3.80
C ALA A 458 -3.35 -4.96 2.37
N GLY A 459 -2.95 -3.82 1.78
CA GLY A 459 -3.39 -3.37 0.46
C GLY A 459 -4.67 -2.52 0.45
N GLN A 460 -5.21 -2.15 1.60
CA GLN A 460 -6.26 -1.13 1.68
C GLN A 460 -5.65 0.28 1.45
N PRO A 461 -6.25 1.10 0.57
CA PRO A 461 -5.81 2.46 0.31
C PRO A 461 -6.22 3.36 1.48
N ILE A 462 -5.48 4.45 1.64
CA ILE A 462 -5.87 5.57 2.49
C ILE A 462 -6.22 6.77 1.61
N PHE A 463 -7.36 7.40 1.88
CA PHE A 463 -7.80 8.58 1.13
C PHE A 463 -7.32 9.83 1.86
N LYS A 464 -6.34 10.53 1.27
CA LYS A 464 -5.68 11.69 1.90
C LYS A 464 -6.16 12.99 1.26
N PHE A 465 -6.59 13.92 2.09
CA PHE A 465 -6.94 15.30 1.71
C PHE A 465 -6.09 16.31 2.48
N ASP A 466 -4.86 15.91 2.79
CA ASP A 466 -3.92 16.69 3.58
C ASP A 466 -3.77 18.11 2.99
N PRO A 467 -3.76 19.17 3.82
CA PRO A 467 -3.46 20.52 3.37
C PRO A 467 -2.12 20.53 2.63
N THR A 468 -2.03 21.26 1.52
CA THR A 468 -0.75 21.44 0.80
C THR A 468 0.31 21.96 1.77
N GLN A 469 1.40 21.20 1.93
CA GLN A 469 2.55 21.58 2.76
C GLN A 469 3.39 22.68 2.12
#